data_AF-A0A5D2MXT3-F1
#
_entry.id   AF-A0A5D2MXT3-F1
#
_cell.length_a   1.000
_cell.length_b   1.000
_cell.length_c   1.000
_cell.angle_alpha   90.00
_cell.angle_beta   90.00
_cell.angle_gamma   90.00
#
_symmetry.space_group_name_H-M   'P 1'
#
loop_
_entity.id
_entity.type
_entity.pdbx_description
1 polymer ?
#
loop_
_entity_poly.entity_id
_entity_poly.type
_entity_poly.pdbx_seq_one_letter_code
_entity_poly.pdbx_strand_id
1 'polypeptide(L)'
;MATAAPILDSTLVNHHHSLSVSPFTSNFIFNYRNKTYPSIPHVGSSFLSGKSLRVVQIGAKTPRLGTRRKKRVRVTASLGGLLGGIFKGNDTGESTRQQYAATVTTINKLEPAMAALSDTELKEKTFALKERASQGESLDSLLPEAFAVVREASKRVLGLRPFDVQLIGGMVLHKGEIAEMRTGEGKTLVAILPAYLNALSGKGVHVVTVNDYLARRDCEWVGQVPRFLGLKVGLIQQNMTSEQRRENYLCDITYVTNSELGFDYLRDNLATEMLRSLF
;
A
#
# COMPACT_ATOMS: atom_id res chain seq x y z
N MET A 1 -33.48 -69.24 -1.33
CA MET A 1 -34.80 -69.15 -0.68
C MET A 1 -34.63 -68.10 0.43
N ALA A 2 -35.03 -66.83 0.26
CA ALA A 2 -36.41 -66.30 0.30
C ALA A 2 -36.99 -66.35 1.74
N THR A 3 -37.64 -65.36 2.36
CA THR A 3 -38.08 -63.95 2.04
C THR A 3 -38.59 -63.31 3.36
N ALA A 4 -38.77 -62.00 3.63
CA ALA A 4 -38.55 -60.70 2.95
C ALA A 4 -38.53 -59.55 4.02
N ALA A 5 -38.57 -58.26 3.62
CA ALA A 5 -38.75 -57.07 4.48
C ALA A 5 -40.20 -56.49 4.39
N PRO A 6 -40.59 -55.54 5.27
CA PRO A 6 -40.70 -54.09 4.91
C PRO A 6 -40.00 -53.16 5.96
N ILE A 7 -39.46 -51.95 5.66
CA ILE A 7 -40.04 -50.68 5.14
C ILE A 7 -41.03 -50.05 6.16
N LEU A 8 -41.00 -48.78 6.60
CA LEU A 8 -40.18 -47.54 6.41
C LEU A 8 -40.46 -46.63 7.63
N ASP A 9 -39.54 -45.76 8.08
CA ASP A 9 -39.78 -44.29 8.13
C ASP A 9 -38.48 -43.51 8.40
N SER A 10 -38.44 -42.24 8.00
CA SER A 10 -37.25 -41.38 8.00
C SER A 10 -37.57 -39.96 8.48
N THR A 11 -36.86 -39.47 9.49
CA THR A 11 -36.90 -38.04 9.88
C THR A 11 -35.50 -37.44 9.93
N LEU A 12 -35.22 -36.57 8.96
CA LEU A 12 -34.02 -35.73 8.89
C LEU A 12 -34.16 -34.55 9.85
N VAL A 13 -33.25 -34.42 10.82
CA VAL A 13 -33.20 -33.25 11.70
C VAL A 13 -32.18 -32.23 11.15
N ASN A 14 -32.68 -31.25 10.40
CA ASN A 14 -31.89 -30.09 9.99
C ASN A 14 -31.78 -29.08 11.14
N HIS A 15 -30.66 -29.08 11.86
CA HIS A 15 -30.35 -28.00 12.81
C HIS A 15 -29.74 -26.78 12.10
N HIS A 16 -30.61 -25.84 11.68
CA HIS A 16 -30.18 -24.48 11.41
C HIS A 16 -29.84 -23.77 12.73
N HIS A 17 -28.56 -23.50 12.98
CA HIS A 17 -28.16 -22.58 14.05
C HIS A 17 -28.33 -21.13 13.60
N SER A 18 -29.34 -20.46 14.18
CA SER A 18 -29.61 -19.03 14.03
C SER A 18 -28.57 -18.19 14.79
N LEU A 19 -28.06 -17.15 14.14
CA LEU A 19 -27.23 -16.13 14.79
C LEU A 19 -28.09 -15.27 15.72
N SER A 20 -27.76 -15.27 17.01
CA SER A 20 -28.42 -14.41 18.00
C SER A 20 -27.93 -12.96 17.88
N VAL A 21 -28.72 -12.10 17.25
CA VAL A 21 -28.48 -10.65 17.20
C VAL A 21 -29.14 -9.99 18.41
N SER A 22 -28.36 -9.31 19.26
CA SER A 22 -28.88 -8.49 20.36
C SER A 22 -29.40 -7.13 19.85
N PRO A 23 -30.56 -6.66 20.32
CA PRO A 23 -31.12 -5.40 19.85
C PRO A 23 -30.60 -4.21 20.68
N PHE A 24 -29.82 -3.33 20.04
CA PHE A 24 -29.69 -1.95 20.50
C PHE A 24 -29.99 -0.99 19.34
N THR A 25 -31.21 -0.45 19.36
CA THR A 25 -31.71 0.47 18.35
C THR A 25 -31.26 1.90 18.64
N SER A 26 -30.53 2.51 17.71
CA SER A 26 -30.38 3.96 17.63
C SER A 26 -30.84 4.45 16.26
N ASN A 27 -32.03 5.04 16.21
CA ASN A 27 -32.58 5.64 15.00
C ASN A 27 -31.81 6.94 14.69
N PHE A 28 -30.94 6.93 13.69
CA PHE A 28 -30.51 8.17 13.02
C PHE A 28 -30.80 8.09 11.52
N ILE A 29 -31.95 8.67 11.16
CA ILE A 29 -32.41 8.78 9.78
C ILE A 29 -31.59 9.83 9.03
N PHE A 30 -31.13 9.43 7.85
CA PHE A 30 -30.42 10.26 6.89
C PHE A 30 -31.31 11.42 6.43
N ASN A 31 -30.87 12.67 6.59
CA ASN A 31 -31.60 13.85 6.14
C ASN A 31 -30.68 14.74 5.28
N TYR A 32 -30.52 14.37 4.01
CA TYR A 32 -29.89 15.23 3.01
C TYR A 32 -30.80 16.42 2.72
N ARG A 33 -30.45 17.59 3.24
CA ARG A 33 -31.08 18.87 2.87
C ARG A 33 -30.03 19.83 2.32
N ASN A 34 -30.30 20.32 1.12
CA ASN A 34 -29.44 21.25 0.38
C ASN A 34 -29.02 22.45 1.25
N LYS A 35 -27.71 22.71 1.32
CA LYS A 35 -27.17 24.03 1.69
C LYS A 35 -26.71 24.75 0.42
N THR A 36 -27.50 25.72 0.00
CA THR A 36 -27.12 26.75 -0.95
C THR A 36 -26.07 27.67 -0.32
N TYR A 37 -25.03 28.02 -1.08
CA TYR A 37 -24.07 29.06 -0.67
C TYR A 37 -24.75 30.45 -0.76
N PRO A 38 -24.55 31.35 0.21
CA PRO A 38 -25.07 32.71 0.13
C PRO A 38 -24.27 33.54 -0.88
N SER A 39 -24.99 34.30 -1.70
CA SER A 39 -24.43 35.30 -2.61
C SER A 39 -24.02 36.57 -1.86
N ILE A 40 -22.86 37.13 -2.21
CA ILE A 40 -22.40 38.42 -1.68
C ILE A 40 -23.12 39.55 -2.44
N PRO A 41 -23.73 40.54 -1.75
CA PRO A 41 -24.48 41.60 -2.42
C PRO A 41 -23.57 42.70 -2.99
N HIS A 42 -23.95 43.23 -4.15
CA HIS A 42 -23.43 44.51 -4.63
C HIS A 42 -23.92 45.66 -3.75
N VAL A 43 -23.02 46.57 -3.39
CA VAL A 43 -23.36 47.94 -2.96
C VAL A 43 -22.55 48.90 -3.80
N GLY A 44 -23.22 49.85 -4.44
CA GLY A 44 -22.58 50.95 -5.17
C GLY A 44 -23.02 52.28 -4.60
N SER A 45 -22.09 53.23 -4.54
CA SER A 45 -22.38 54.65 -4.43
C SER A 45 -21.25 55.46 -5.04
N SER A 46 -21.56 56.20 -6.10
CA SER A 46 -20.71 57.18 -6.78
C SER A 46 -20.48 58.43 -5.92
N PHE A 47 -19.34 59.13 -6.07
CA PHE A 47 -19.28 60.61 -5.99
C PHE A 47 -17.97 61.22 -6.59
N LEU A 48 -18.14 61.91 -7.73
CA LEU A 48 -17.41 63.06 -8.31
C LEU A 48 -15.87 63.12 -8.60
N SER A 49 -15.61 63.39 -9.89
CA SER A 49 -14.73 64.45 -10.47
C SER A 49 -13.21 64.23 -10.61
N GLY A 50 -12.65 64.50 -11.81
CA GLY A 50 -11.18 64.53 -11.97
C GLY A 50 -10.49 64.53 -13.35
N LYS A 51 -10.97 65.28 -14.36
CA LYS A 51 -10.22 65.74 -15.58
C LYS A 51 -9.63 64.70 -16.58
N SER A 52 -9.87 65.00 -17.86
CA SER A 52 -9.46 64.25 -19.07
C SER A 52 -7.98 64.46 -19.45
N LEU A 53 -7.35 63.44 -20.06
CA LEU A 53 -6.09 63.54 -20.81
C LEU A 53 -6.28 63.06 -22.26
N ARG A 54 -5.78 63.86 -23.21
CA ARG A 54 -5.88 63.61 -24.66
C ARG A 54 -4.79 62.65 -25.13
N VAL A 55 -5.13 61.76 -26.06
CA VAL A 55 -4.15 61.06 -26.91
C VAL A 55 -4.23 61.65 -28.33
N VAL A 56 -3.08 62.00 -28.90
CA VAL A 56 -2.97 62.66 -30.21
C VAL A 56 -2.94 61.62 -31.32
N GLN A 57 -3.70 61.87 -32.39
CA GLN A 57 -3.80 61.02 -33.57
C GLN A 57 -2.91 61.57 -34.69
N ILE A 58 -1.96 60.78 -35.19
CA ILE A 58 -1.12 61.10 -36.36
C ILE A 58 -1.33 59.98 -37.38
N GLY A 59 -1.68 60.34 -38.62
CA GLY A 59 -1.97 59.38 -39.69
C GLY A 59 -1.04 59.52 -40.89
N ALA A 60 -0.79 58.41 -41.60
CA ALA A 60 -0.17 58.41 -42.92
C ALA A 60 -0.63 57.25 -43.82
N LYS A 61 -1.40 57.61 -44.85
CA LYS A 61 -1.65 57.00 -46.17
C LYS A 61 -1.12 55.57 -46.48
N THR A 62 -2.04 54.70 -46.91
CA THR A 62 -1.79 53.42 -47.58
C THR A 62 -1.58 53.55 -49.10
N PRO A 63 -0.72 52.72 -49.73
CA PRO A 63 -0.84 52.28 -51.12
C PRO A 63 -1.39 50.84 -51.21
N ARG A 64 -2.03 50.49 -52.34
CA ARG A 64 -2.69 49.19 -52.57
C ARG A 64 -1.85 48.23 -53.44
N LEU A 65 -2.00 46.94 -53.10
CA LEU A 65 -1.95 45.73 -53.95
C LEU A 65 -0.67 45.38 -54.76
N GLY A 66 -0.18 44.17 -54.49
CA GLY A 66 0.75 43.43 -55.36
C GLY A 66 0.75 41.94 -54.96
N THR A 67 0.16 41.08 -55.78
CA THR A 67 0.01 39.64 -55.50
C THR A 67 1.30 38.86 -55.74
N ARG A 68 1.81 38.13 -54.74
CA ARG A 68 2.89 37.15 -54.93
C ARG A 68 2.63 35.88 -54.11
N ARG A 69 2.40 34.76 -54.81
CA ARG A 69 2.31 33.40 -54.23
C ARG A 69 3.60 33.07 -53.47
N LYS A 70 3.57 33.09 -52.13
CA LYS A 70 4.61 32.44 -51.31
C LYS A 70 4.30 30.94 -51.22
N LYS A 71 5.19 30.09 -51.76
CA LYS A 71 5.13 28.64 -51.50
C LYS A 71 5.27 28.41 -49.99
N ARG A 72 4.30 27.72 -49.37
CA ARG A 72 4.46 27.19 -48.01
C ARG A 72 5.54 26.11 -48.04
N VAL A 73 6.73 26.39 -47.51
CA VAL A 73 7.69 25.35 -47.15
C VAL A 73 7.13 24.65 -45.91
N ARG A 74 6.83 23.36 -46.04
CA ARG A 74 6.29 22.53 -44.96
C ARG A 74 7.47 22.01 -44.14
N VAL A 75 7.78 22.65 -43.01
CA VAL A 75 8.79 22.16 -42.08
C VAL A 75 8.20 20.94 -41.35
N THR A 76 8.51 19.74 -41.85
CA THR A 76 8.26 18.49 -41.14
C THR A 76 9.42 18.23 -40.18
N ALA A 77 9.27 18.65 -38.92
CA ALA A 77 10.17 18.25 -37.86
C ALA A 77 9.90 16.78 -37.50
N SER A 78 10.61 15.85 -38.13
CA SER A 78 10.57 14.43 -37.78
C SER A 78 11.45 14.15 -36.54
N LEU A 79 11.02 14.63 -35.37
CA LEU A 79 11.56 14.18 -34.08
C LEU A 79 10.94 12.83 -33.70
N GLY A 80 11.23 11.82 -34.53
CA GLY A 80 10.93 10.42 -34.30
C GLY A 80 12.22 9.61 -34.39
N GLY A 81 12.86 9.36 -33.26
CA GLY A 81 14.09 8.58 -33.18
C GLY A 81 14.63 8.48 -31.76
N LEU A 82 14.88 7.25 -31.30
CA LEU A 82 15.73 6.88 -30.16
C LEU A 82 15.32 7.22 -28.70
N LEU A 83 14.27 8.02 -28.43
CA LEU A 83 13.80 8.23 -27.02
C LEU A 83 12.32 7.89 -26.75
N GLY A 84 11.49 7.73 -27.78
CA GLY A 84 10.05 7.45 -27.62
C GLY A 84 9.67 5.96 -27.51
N GLY A 85 10.64 5.04 -27.48
CA GLY A 85 10.41 3.58 -27.62
C GLY A 85 10.60 2.74 -26.36
N ILE A 86 11.20 3.29 -25.30
CA ILE A 86 11.69 2.50 -24.15
C ILE A 86 10.58 2.20 -23.11
N PHE A 87 9.46 2.95 -23.14
CA PHE A 87 8.32 2.80 -22.22
C PHE A 87 7.00 2.48 -22.94
N LYS A 88 7.02 1.55 -23.91
CA LYS A 88 5.80 0.91 -24.43
C LYS A 88 5.72 -0.53 -23.96
N GLY A 89 5.02 -0.73 -22.86
CA GLY A 89 4.86 -2.02 -22.20
C GLY A 89 4.09 -3.03 -23.06
N ASN A 90 4.78 -4.10 -23.44
CA ASN A 90 4.21 -5.41 -23.74
C ASN A 90 4.74 -6.47 -22.75
N ASP A 91 5.37 -6.06 -21.63
CA ASP A 91 5.83 -7.03 -20.63
C ASP A 91 4.61 -7.62 -19.91
N THR A 92 4.38 -8.90 -20.16
CA THR A 92 3.32 -9.70 -19.55
C THR A 92 3.66 -10.11 -18.11
N GLY A 93 4.79 -9.64 -17.57
CA GLY A 93 5.42 -10.12 -16.34
C GLY A 93 6.22 -11.41 -16.54
N GLU A 94 6.41 -11.86 -17.78
CA GLU A 94 7.12 -13.09 -18.10
C GLU A 94 8.63 -12.97 -17.87
N SER A 95 9.21 -11.81 -18.21
CA SER A 95 10.62 -11.49 -17.93
C SER A 95 10.91 -11.59 -16.43
N THR A 96 10.06 -10.97 -15.62
CA THR A 96 10.09 -10.96 -14.15
C THR A 96 9.91 -12.38 -13.60
N ARG A 97 8.93 -13.14 -14.10
CA ARG A 97 8.76 -14.55 -13.69
C ARG A 97 10.02 -15.38 -13.95
N GLN A 98 10.63 -15.23 -15.13
CA GLN A 98 11.86 -15.94 -15.47
C GLN A 98 13.04 -15.52 -14.57
N GLN A 99 13.20 -14.21 -14.30
CA GLN A 99 14.23 -13.66 -13.42
C GLN A 99 14.17 -14.26 -11.99
N TYR A 100 12.96 -14.43 -11.44
CA TYR A 100 12.76 -14.89 -10.06
C TYR A 100 12.45 -16.39 -9.93
N ALA A 101 12.27 -17.13 -11.03
CA ALA A 101 11.88 -18.55 -11.02
C ALA A 101 12.83 -19.45 -10.19
N ALA A 102 14.13 -19.19 -10.24
CA ALA A 102 15.13 -19.93 -9.46
C ALA A 102 14.93 -19.73 -7.95
N THR A 103 14.71 -18.49 -7.51
CA THR A 103 14.47 -18.16 -6.10
C THR A 103 13.12 -18.71 -5.60
N VAL A 104 12.06 -18.60 -6.41
CA VAL A 104 10.77 -19.26 -6.13
C VAL A 104 10.96 -20.77 -5.94
N THR A 105 11.73 -21.42 -6.82
CA THR A 105 12.02 -22.86 -6.72
C THR A 105 12.76 -23.20 -5.42
N THR A 106 13.70 -22.36 -4.98
CA THR A 106 14.39 -22.52 -3.69
C THR A 106 13.43 -22.37 -2.51
N ILE A 107 12.56 -21.36 -2.50
CA ILE A 107 11.54 -21.16 -1.46
C ILE A 107 10.58 -22.36 -1.41
N ASN A 108 10.12 -22.85 -2.57
CA ASN A 108 9.24 -24.02 -2.67
C ASN A 108 9.89 -25.29 -2.10
N LYS A 109 11.22 -25.47 -2.27
CA LYS A 109 11.97 -26.61 -1.71
C LYS A 109 12.11 -26.58 -0.18
N LEU A 110 12.01 -25.42 0.44
CA LEU A 110 12.07 -25.28 1.90
C LEU A 110 10.71 -25.54 2.58
N GLU A 111 9.61 -25.51 1.82
CA GLU A 111 8.24 -25.64 2.36
C GLU A 111 8.01 -26.94 3.16
N PRO A 112 8.47 -28.14 2.73
CA PRO A 112 8.32 -29.36 3.54
C PRO A 112 9.07 -29.29 4.88
N ALA A 113 10.23 -28.63 4.92
CA ALA A 113 10.99 -28.46 6.16
C ALA A 113 10.29 -27.49 7.11
N MET A 114 9.76 -26.36 6.61
CA MET A 114 9.01 -25.41 7.45
C MET A 114 7.70 -26.02 7.95
N ALA A 115 7.00 -26.80 7.12
CA ALA A 115 5.77 -27.48 7.51
C ALA A 115 5.97 -28.56 8.59
N ALA A 116 7.18 -29.13 8.70
CA ALA A 116 7.52 -30.11 9.74
C ALA A 116 7.82 -29.49 11.12
N LEU A 117 8.12 -28.19 11.18
CA LEU A 117 8.40 -27.48 12.43
C LEU A 117 7.12 -27.28 13.26
N SER A 118 7.21 -27.39 14.58
CA SER A 118 6.20 -26.85 15.50
C SER A 118 6.11 -25.32 15.40
N ASP A 119 5.05 -24.73 15.98
CA ASP A 119 4.88 -23.27 16.01
C ASP A 119 6.01 -22.56 16.77
N THR A 120 6.57 -23.22 17.81
CA THR A 120 7.71 -22.71 18.56
C THR A 120 8.98 -22.72 17.72
N GLU A 121 9.32 -23.84 17.07
CA GLU A 121 10.50 -23.94 16.20
C GLU A 121 10.41 -23.01 14.97
N LEU A 122 9.20 -22.84 14.40
CA LEU A 122 8.98 -21.90 13.30
C LEU A 122 9.15 -20.44 13.73
N LYS A 123 8.81 -20.12 14.99
CA LYS A 123 9.10 -18.80 15.60
C LYS A 123 10.58 -18.63 15.94
N GLU A 124 11.27 -19.70 16.35
CA GLU A 124 12.71 -19.69 16.64
C GLU A 124 13.56 -19.37 15.39
N LYS A 125 13.07 -19.72 14.19
CA LYS A 125 13.67 -19.26 12.93
C LYS A 125 13.83 -17.74 12.87
N THR A 126 12.91 -16.96 13.42
CA THR A 126 13.03 -15.49 13.45
C THR A 126 14.23 -15.02 14.26
N PHE A 127 14.54 -15.68 15.38
CA PHE A 127 15.71 -15.34 16.19
C PHE A 127 17.01 -15.70 15.47
N ALA A 128 17.11 -16.91 14.90
CA ALA A 128 18.27 -17.33 14.12
C ALA A 128 18.52 -16.45 12.89
N LEU A 129 17.45 -16.02 12.19
CA LEU A 129 17.54 -15.11 11.05
C LEU A 129 17.96 -13.69 11.47
N LYS A 130 17.45 -13.17 12.61
CA LYS A 130 17.89 -11.88 13.18
C LYS A 130 19.36 -11.93 13.60
N GLU A 131 19.80 -13.00 14.23
CA GLU A 131 21.19 -13.19 14.63
C GLU A 131 22.11 -13.16 13.40
N ARG A 132 21.82 -13.96 12.37
CA ARG A 132 22.57 -13.99 11.10
C ARG A 132 22.63 -12.62 10.42
N ALA A 133 21.49 -11.90 10.35
CA ALA A 133 21.46 -10.53 9.84
C ALA A 133 22.35 -9.57 10.65
N SER A 134 22.36 -9.69 11.99
CA SER A 134 23.21 -8.88 12.87
C SER A 134 24.71 -9.21 12.74
N GLN A 135 25.05 -10.46 12.37
CA GLN A 135 26.41 -10.92 12.08
C GLN A 135 26.89 -10.51 10.66
N GLY A 136 26.04 -9.84 9.87
CA GLY A 136 26.39 -9.27 8.56
C GLY A 136 25.98 -10.13 7.36
N GLU A 137 25.22 -11.21 7.54
CA GLU A 137 24.64 -11.95 6.41
C GLU A 137 23.61 -11.08 5.68
N SER A 138 23.66 -11.04 4.35
CA SER A 138 22.83 -10.12 3.56
C SER A 138 21.37 -10.57 3.51
N LEU A 139 20.43 -9.61 3.55
CA LEU A 139 19.00 -9.91 3.46
C LEU A 139 18.64 -10.68 2.18
N ASP A 140 19.32 -10.41 1.05
CA ASP A 140 19.16 -11.18 -0.20
C ASP A 140 19.46 -12.68 -0.02
N SER A 141 20.46 -13.03 0.81
CA SER A 141 20.81 -14.42 1.10
C SER A 141 19.87 -15.08 2.12
N LEU A 142 19.34 -14.30 3.07
CA LEU A 142 18.31 -14.75 4.00
C LEU A 142 16.92 -14.90 3.35
N LEU A 143 16.68 -14.20 2.23
CA LEU A 143 15.37 -14.09 1.59
C LEU A 143 14.65 -15.43 1.37
N PRO A 144 15.29 -16.50 0.83
CA PRO A 144 14.58 -17.74 0.55
C PRO A 144 14.04 -18.43 1.81
N GLU A 145 14.82 -18.42 2.90
CA GLU A 145 14.40 -18.98 4.18
C GLU A 145 13.35 -18.10 4.86
N ALA A 146 13.57 -16.79 4.89
CA ALA A 146 12.60 -15.83 5.45
C ALA A 146 11.24 -15.91 4.76
N PHE A 147 11.20 -16.02 3.42
CA PHE A 147 9.95 -16.11 2.67
C PHE A 147 9.27 -17.47 2.86
N ALA A 148 10.03 -18.56 3.04
CA ALA A 148 9.47 -19.87 3.39
C ALA A 148 8.83 -19.87 4.79
N VAL A 149 9.49 -19.26 5.77
CA VAL A 149 8.97 -19.08 7.15
C VAL A 149 7.67 -18.27 7.13
N VAL A 150 7.63 -17.12 6.45
CA VAL A 150 6.43 -16.27 6.36
C VAL A 150 5.30 -16.97 5.60
N ARG A 151 5.60 -17.73 4.54
CA ARG A 151 4.59 -18.52 3.81
C ARG A 151 3.91 -19.55 4.71
N GLU A 152 4.69 -20.31 5.48
CA GLU A 152 4.15 -21.33 6.38
C GLU A 152 3.39 -20.69 7.56
N ALA A 153 3.94 -19.62 8.17
CA ALA A 153 3.23 -18.88 9.21
C ALA A 153 1.91 -18.27 8.71
N SER A 154 1.87 -17.72 7.50
CA SER A 154 0.64 -17.23 6.86
C SER A 154 -0.39 -18.36 6.67
N LYS A 155 0.06 -19.54 6.25
CA LYS A 155 -0.80 -20.72 6.08
C LYS A 155 -1.39 -21.18 7.42
N ARG A 156 -0.63 -21.15 8.52
CA ARG A 156 -1.11 -21.51 9.87
C ARG A 156 -2.06 -20.47 10.46
N VAL A 157 -1.68 -19.19 10.40
CA VAL A 157 -2.38 -18.08 11.08
C VAL A 157 -3.61 -17.61 10.29
N LEU A 158 -3.53 -17.54 8.97
CA LEU A 158 -4.59 -16.97 8.11
C LEU A 158 -5.31 -18.01 7.24
N GLY A 159 -4.83 -19.26 7.20
CA GLY A 159 -5.29 -20.26 6.22
C GLY A 159 -4.85 -19.94 4.77
N LEU A 160 -4.02 -18.91 4.57
CA LEU A 160 -3.60 -18.43 3.25
C LEU A 160 -2.13 -18.80 3.00
N ARG A 161 -1.87 -19.64 2.00
CA ARG A 161 -0.51 -19.92 1.51
C ARG A 161 -0.17 -18.95 0.37
N PRO A 162 0.79 -18.01 0.53
CA PRO A 162 1.22 -17.13 -0.56
C PRO A 162 1.56 -17.88 -1.85
N PHE A 163 0.96 -17.47 -2.97
CA PHE A 163 1.23 -18.00 -4.30
C PHE A 163 2.62 -17.59 -4.81
N ASP A 164 3.12 -18.28 -5.83
CA ASP A 164 4.47 -18.04 -6.35
C ASP A 164 4.59 -16.64 -7.00
N VAL A 165 3.53 -16.13 -7.63
CA VAL A 165 3.45 -14.73 -8.08
C VAL A 165 3.45 -13.70 -6.94
N GLN A 166 3.00 -14.10 -5.74
CA GLN A 166 3.04 -13.25 -4.55
C GLN A 166 4.44 -13.22 -3.92
N LEU A 167 5.19 -14.33 -3.97
CA LEU A 167 6.61 -14.34 -3.65
C LEU A 167 7.40 -13.41 -4.59
N ILE A 168 7.09 -13.45 -5.89
CA ILE A 168 7.71 -12.57 -6.89
C ILE A 168 7.42 -11.09 -6.57
N GLY A 169 6.16 -10.74 -6.29
CA GLY A 169 5.81 -9.38 -5.82
C GLY A 169 6.59 -8.97 -4.56
N GLY A 170 6.77 -9.88 -3.61
CA GLY A 170 7.57 -9.63 -2.40
C GLY A 170 9.06 -9.40 -2.70
N MET A 171 9.64 -10.13 -3.65
CA MET A 171 11.04 -9.95 -4.07
C MET A 171 11.26 -8.64 -4.83
N VAL A 172 10.33 -8.25 -5.71
CA VAL A 172 10.34 -6.94 -6.40
C VAL A 172 10.29 -5.80 -5.37
N LEU A 173 9.40 -5.88 -4.39
CA LEU A 173 9.33 -4.89 -3.30
C LEU A 173 10.60 -4.87 -2.44
N HIS A 174 11.23 -6.02 -2.17
CA HIS A 174 12.49 -6.06 -1.40
C HIS A 174 13.62 -5.31 -2.11
N LYS A 175 13.69 -5.35 -3.46
CA LYS A 175 14.65 -4.57 -4.25
C LYS A 175 14.35 -3.06 -4.31
N GLY A 176 13.24 -2.59 -3.75
CA GLY A 176 12.80 -1.20 -3.87
C GLY A 176 12.12 -0.88 -5.20
N GLU A 177 11.69 -1.89 -5.96
CA GLU A 177 10.95 -1.75 -7.21
C GLU A 177 9.42 -1.73 -6.97
N ILE A 178 8.64 -1.29 -7.96
CA ILE A 178 7.17 -1.26 -7.88
C ILE A 178 6.60 -2.59 -8.39
N ALA A 179 6.00 -3.38 -7.49
CA ALA A 179 5.24 -4.56 -7.86
C ALA A 179 3.83 -4.17 -8.36
N GLU A 180 3.67 -4.00 -9.68
CA GLU A 180 2.34 -3.88 -10.28
C GLU A 180 1.59 -5.21 -10.15
N MET A 181 0.45 -5.18 -9.47
CA MET A 181 -0.40 -6.35 -9.25
C MET A 181 -1.88 -5.95 -9.40
N ARG A 182 -2.69 -6.81 -10.00
CA ARG A 182 -4.12 -6.58 -10.19
C ARG A 182 -4.89 -6.63 -8.87
N THR A 183 -6.09 -6.07 -8.85
CA THR A 183 -7.00 -6.19 -7.70
C THR A 183 -7.42 -7.66 -7.55
N GLY A 184 -7.41 -8.17 -6.32
CA GLY A 184 -7.63 -9.60 -6.03
C GLY A 184 -6.35 -10.44 -5.87
N GLU A 185 -5.20 -10.01 -6.41
CA GLU A 185 -3.93 -10.77 -6.31
C GLU A 185 -3.26 -10.74 -4.92
N GLY A 186 -3.95 -10.26 -3.89
CA GLY A 186 -3.50 -10.33 -2.50
C GLY A 186 -2.37 -9.38 -2.11
N LYS A 187 -2.31 -8.16 -2.69
CA LYS A 187 -1.30 -7.13 -2.37
C LYS A 187 -1.01 -6.94 -0.87
N THR A 188 -2.04 -6.93 -0.02
CA THR A 188 -1.89 -6.84 1.45
C THR A 188 -1.12 -8.03 2.04
N LEU A 189 -1.32 -9.25 1.51
CA LEU A 189 -0.56 -10.44 1.91
C LEU A 189 0.85 -10.48 1.28
N VAL A 190 1.06 -9.83 0.14
CA VAL A 190 2.40 -9.69 -0.44
C VAL A 190 3.29 -8.81 0.45
N ALA A 191 2.74 -7.74 1.02
CA ALA A 191 3.49 -6.77 1.82
C ALA A 191 4.17 -7.37 3.07
N ILE A 192 3.63 -8.43 3.68
CA ILE A 192 4.25 -9.05 4.87
C ILE A 192 5.57 -9.78 4.57
N LEU A 193 5.78 -10.25 3.33
CA LEU A 193 7.01 -10.96 2.93
C LEU A 193 8.27 -10.07 3.01
N PRO A 194 8.35 -8.94 2.29
CA PRO A 194 9.49 -8.02 2.40
C PRO A 194 9.48 -7.26 3.73
N ALA A 195 8.32 -7.03 4.36
CA ALA A 195 8.29 -6.34 5.65
C ALA A 195 8.93 -7.19 6.76
N TYR A 196 8.61 -8.49 6.83
CA TYR A 196 9.28 -9.41 7.75
C TYR A 196 10.79 -9.49 7.47
N LEU A 197 11.20 -9.70 6.21
CA LEU A 197 12.61 -9.81 5.83
C LEU A 197 13.42 -8.56 6.20
N ASN A 198 12.93 -7.38 5.84
CA ASN A 198 13.63 -6.12 6.14
C ASN A 198 13.65 -5.80 7.65
N ALA A 199 12.61 -6.19 8.38
CA ALA A 199 12.56 -6.03 9.84
C ALA A 199 13.62 -6.86 10.59
N LEU A 200 14.17 -7.93 9.99
CA LEU A 200 15.30 -8.68 10.57
C LEU A 200 16.55 -7.81 10.79
N SER A 201 16.69 -6.70 10.06
CA SER A 201 17.79 -5.73 10.23
C SER A 201 17.71 -4.90 11.52
N GLY A 202 16.59 -4.96 12.26
CA GLY A 202 16.37 -4.17 13.48
C GLY A 202 16.13 -2.67 13.27
N LYS A 203 16.03 -2.20 12.01
CA LYS A 203 15.86 -0.78 11.66
C LYS A 203 14.39 -0.30 11.59
N GLY A 204 13.43 -1.21 11.80
CA GLY A 204 12.01 -0.96 11.60
C GLY A 204 11.59 -0.97 10.12
N VAL A 205 10.30 -1.19 9.85
CA VAL A 205 9.70 -1.11 8.52
C VAL A 205 8.38 -0.37 8.58
N HIS A 206 8.20 0.67 7.76
CA HIS A 206 6.93 1.40 7.66
C HIS A 206 6.07 0.86 6.51
N VAL A 207 4.90 0.30 6.84
CA VAL A 207 3.90 -0.12 5.85
C VAL A 207 2.87 1.00 5.70
N VAL A 208 3.02 1.77 4.61
CA VAL A 208 2.23 2.98 4.37
C VAL A 208 0.93 2.64 3.62
N THR A 209 -0.19 3.13 4.13
CA THR A 209 -1.52 3.00 3.49
C THR A 209 -2.15 4.37 3.22
N VAL A 210 -3.26 4.39 2.48
CA VAL A 210 -3.95 5.64 2.09
C VAL A 210 -4.90 6.20 3.15
N ASN A 211 -5.28 5.44 4.19
CA ASN A 211 -6.13 5.91 5.28
C ASN A 211 -6.04 5.02 6.54
N ASP A 212 -6.42 5.58 7.69
CA ASP A 212 -6.38 4.93 9.00
C ASP A 212 -7.15 3.61 9.09
N TYR A 213 -8.25 3.47 8.35
CA TYR A 213 -9.02 2.22 8.31
C TYR A 213 -8.21 1.09 7.67
N LEU A 214 -7.53 1.34 6.55
CA LEU A 214 -6.68 0.36 5.89
C LEU A 214 -5.41 0.08 6.72
N ALA A 215 -4.80 1.10 7.32
CA ALA A 215 -3.67 0.93 8.24
C ALA A 215 -4.04 -0.01 9.39
N ARG A 216 -5.18 0.26 10.07
CA ARG A 216 -5.69 -0.56 11.16
C ARG A 216 -6.02 -1.97 10.70
N ARG A 217 -6.85 -2.12 9.66
CA ARG A 217 -7.28 -3.42 9.12
C ARG A 217 -6.09 -4.30 8.76
N ASP A 218 -5.07 -3.77 8.08
CA ASP A 218 -3.94 -4.56 7.63
C ASP A 218 -3.00 -4.91 8.80
N CYS A 219 -2.86 -4.00 9.78
CA CYS A 219 -2.16 -4.26 11.04
C CYS A 219 -2.86 -5.32 11.92
N GLU A 220 -4.20 -5.30 11.99
CA GLU A 220 -5.00 -6.26 12.77
C GLU A 220 -5.14 -7.62 12.07
N TRP A 221 -5.20 -7.65 10.73
CA TRP A 221 -5.35 -8.88 9.95
C TRP A 221 -4.01 -9.53 9.60
N VAL A 222 -3.30 -9.03 8.57
CA VAL A 222 -2.06 -9.69 8.11
C VAL A 222 -0.89 -9.48 9.08
N GLY A 223 -0.92 -8.43 9.90
CA GLY A 223 0.04 -8.22 10.99
C GLY A 223 0.05 -9.34 12.05
N GLN A 224 -0.94 -10.24 12.08
CA GLN A 224 -0.90 -11.44 12.94
C GLN A 224 0.26 -12.38 12.57
N VAL A 225 0.66 -12.47 11.30
CA VAL A 225 1.72 -13.37 10.83
C VAL A 225 3.10 -12.99 11.42
N PRO A 226 3.59 -11.74 11.28
CA PRO A 226 4.81 -11.32 11.97
C PRO A 226 4.71 -11.36 13.51
N ARG A 227 3.52 -11.13 14.12
CA ARG A 227 3.34 -11.29 15.58
C ARG A 227 3.49 -12.74 16.03
N PHE A 228 2.91 -13.70 15.30
CA PHE A 228 3.10 -15.13 15.54
C PHE A 228 4.59 -15.51 15.47
N LEU A 229 5.30 -14.99 14.47
CA LEU A 229 6.75 -15.12 14.31
C LEU A 229 7.59 -14.31 15.32
N GLY A 230 6.96 -13.61 16.28
CA GLY A 230 7.66 -12.93 17.39
C GLY A 230 8.14 -11.52 17.11
N LEU A 231 7.78 -10.91 15.97
CA LEU A 231 8.01 -9.49 15.71
C LEU A 231 6.93 -8.62 16.39
N LYS A 232 7.33 -7.43 16.84
CA LYS A 232 6.41 -6.39 17.30
C LYS A 232 5.81 -5.66 16.10
N VAL A 233 4.49 -5.45 16.11
CA VAL A 233 3.77 -4.80 15.02
C VAL A 233 2.91 -3.67 15.55
N GLY A 234 3.33 -2.44 15.26
CA GLY A 234 2.70 -1.19 15.69
C GLY A 234 1.71 -0.63 14.66
N LEU A 235 0.91 0.33 15.10
CA LEU A 235 -0.05 1.08 14.31
C LEU A 235 0.00 2.55 14.74
N ILE A 236 0.21 3.46 13.80
CA ILE A 236 0.09 4.90 14.01
C ILE A 236 -1.28 5.35 13.50
N GLN A 237 -1.99 6.11 14.32
CA GLN A 237 -3.31 6.66 14.01
C GLN A 237 -3.44 8.12 14.43
N GLN A 238 -4.47 8.77 13.88
CA GLN A 238 -4.92 10.09 14.34
C GLN A 238 -5.21 10.08 15.85
N ASN A 239 -4.92 11.21 16.50
CA ASN A 239 -5.10 11.47 17.94
C ASN A 239 -4.22 10.65 18.92
N MET A 240 -3.24 9.86 18.44
CA MET A 240 -2.21 9.29 19.32
C MET A 240 -1.27 10.36 19.89
N THR A 241 -0.92 10.22 21.17
CA THR A 241 0.08 11.07 21.85
C THR A 241 1.50 10.79 21.33
N SER A 242 2.45 11.68 21.62
CA SER A 242 3.85 11.53 21.23
C SER A 242 4.49 10.26 21.79
N GLU A 243 4.13 9.89 23.03
CA GLU A 243 4.60 8.70 23.73
C GLU A 243 4.09 7.43 23.02
N GLN A 244 2.79 7.37 22.75
CA GLN A 244 2.16 6.25 22.02
C GLN A 244 2.75 6.10 20.61
N ARG A 245 3.04 7.21 19.92
CA ARG A 245 3.70 7.18 18.61
C ARG A 245 5.12 6.63 18.72
N ARG A 246 5.91 7.08 19.70
CA ARG A 246 7.26 6.56 19.97
C ARG A 246 7.24 5.06 20.23
N GLU A 247 6.31 4.56 21.04
CA GLU A 247 6.14 3.11 21.28
C GLU A 247 5.84 2.33 19.98
N ASN A 248 4.97 2.87 19.12
CA ASN A 248 4.61 2.23 17.85
C ASN A 248 5.72 2.32 16.78
N TYR A 249 6.52 3.37 16.76
CA TYR A 249 7.72 3.48 15.89
C TYR A 249 8.90 2.62 16.39
N LEU A 250 8.90 2.19 17.65
CA LEU A 250 9.85 1.20 18.19
C LEU A 250 9.46 -0.26 17.92
N CYS A 251 8.42 -0.51 17.12
CA CYS A 251 8.05 -1.84 16.65
C CYS A 251 8.91 -2.27 15.44
N ASP A 252 9.06 -3.58 15.23
CA ASP A 252 9.77 -4.13 14.07
C ASP A 252 9.11 -3.75 12.75
N ILE A 253 7.77 -3.67 12.74
CA ILE A 253 6.93 -3.24 11.61
C ILE A 253 5.87 -2.25 12.14
N THR A 254 5.68 -1.13 11.46
CA THR A 254 4.71 -0.09 11.85
C THR A 254 3.79 0.24 10.67
N TYR A 255 2.49 0.06 10.86
CA TYR A 255 1.47 0.47 9.90
C TYR A 255 1.11 1.94 10.13
N VAL A 256 1.08 2.74 9.06
CA VAL A 256 0.89 4.20 9.14
C VAL A 256 0.23 4.73 7.86
N THR A 257 -0.30 5.95 7.89
CA THR A 257 -0.74 6.65 6.67
C THR A 257 0.34 7.61 6.18
N ASN A 258 0.34 7.92 4.88
CA ASN A 258 1.30 8.87 4.32
C ASN A 258 1.27 10.24 5.03
N SER A 259 0.06 10.69 5.42
CA SER A 259 -0.12 11.96 6.14
C SER A 259 0.49 11.92 7.54
N GLU A 260 0.20 10.89 8.33
CA GLU A 260 0.73 10.79 9.70
C GLU A 260 2.25 10.67 9.71
N LEU A 261 2.82 9.85 8.81
CA LEU A 261 4.28 9.70 8.68
C LEU A 261 4.97 11.02 8.30
N GLY A 262 4.37 11.79 7.38
CA GLY A 262 4.87 13.10 7.00
C GLY A 262 4.79 14.13 8.14
N PHE A 263 3.68 14.15 8.89
CA PHE A 263 3.53 15.04 10.04
C PHE A 263 4.42 14.68 11.22
N ASP A 264 4.65 13.39 11.48
CA ASP A 264 5.61 12.94 12.51
C ASP A 264 7.04 13.34 12.15
N TYR A 265 7.47 13.12 10.90
CA TYR A 265 8.78 13.60 10.43
C TYR A 265 8.93 15.13 10.58
N LEU A 266 7.89 15.91 10.28
CA LEU A 266 7.92 17.36 10.49
C LEU A 266 7.95 17.74 11.97
N ARG A 267 7.18 17.05 12.85
CA ARG A 267 7.23 17.24 14.31
C ARG A 267 8.63 16.99 14.86
N ASP A 268 9.25 15.88 14.47
CA ASP A 268 10.59 15.48 14.95
C ASP A 268 11.67 16.52 14.59
N ASN A 269 11.53 17.20 13.45
CA ASN A 269 12.46 18.24 12.99
C ASN A 269 12.12 19.66 13.49
N LEU A 270 10.88 19.90 13.94
CA LEU A 270 10.46 21.17 14.57
C LEU A 270 10.62 21.15 16.10
N ALA A 271 10.77 19.97 16.72
CA ALA A 271 11.10 19.83 18.12
C ALA A 271 12.48 20.45 18.41
N THR A 272 12.47 21.63 19.04
CA THR A 272 13.67 22.42 19.33
C THR A 272 14.65 21.67 20.23
N GLU A 273 15.96 21.91 20.06
CA GLU A 273 17.05 21.13 20.69
C GLU A 273 16.95 20.98 22.22
N MET A 274 16.27 21.89 22.93
CA MET A 274 16.00 21.77 24.37
C MET A 274 15.27 20.48 24.80
N LEU A 275 14.58 19.79 23.89
CA LEU A 275 13.94 18.48 24.16
C LEU A 275 14.79 17.28 23.69
N ARG A 276 15.88 17.51 22.95
CA ARG A 276 16.80 16.45 22.47
C ARG A 276 17.98 16.20 23.40
N SER A 277 18.22 17.05 24.40
CA SER A 277 19.33 16.93 25.36
C SER A 277 18.91 16.46 26.76
N LEU A 278 17.62 16.13 26.94
CA LEU A 278 17.06 15.60 28.21
C LEU A 278 16.71 14.10 28.15
N PHE A 279 17.06 13.40 27.06
CA PHE A 279 16.88 11.96 26.86
C PHE A 279 18.02 11.36 26.03
#